data_AF-A0A537U016-F1
#
_entry.id   AF-A0A537U016-F1
#
_cell.length_a   1.000
_cell.length_b   1.000
_cell.length_c   1.000
_cell.angle_alpha   90.00
_cell.angle_beta   90.00
_cell.angle_gamma   90.00
#
_symmetry.space_group_name_H-M   'P 1'
#
loop_
_entity.id
_entity.type
_entity.pdbx_description
1 polymer ?
#
loop_
_entity_poly.entity_id
_entity_poly.type
_entity_poly.pdbx_seq_one_letter_code
_entity_poly.pdbx_strand_id
1 'polypeptide(L)'
;MLTFVVSSMLAMGAGLTASQISQPLRNARLVMLALLANFVLMPLGALALAKVLWLDEPFGVGLLLLGCAAGAPFLPKLAELAKGNLAFAVGAMVLLMVVTVGYLPMVLPLLLPGVTVDPWQIARSLVLLMLLPLATGLALKARYGDLAARVKPALDWISNASLILLVSLITAANIDKVLQVFGTRGILAGLLFIALGLGTGWLLGGPNADTRRVMALGTGQRNIAAALVVASQSFSDPKVIVMVIVVAIVGLIILMPLSRAFASLIEPMRHGG
;
A
#
# COMPACT_ATOMS: atom_id res chain seq x y z
N MET A 1 -2.26 15.99 3.96
CA MET A 1 -2.73 14.57 3.95
C MET A 1 -3.92 14.37 3.03
N LEU A 2 -5.07 15.05 3.24
CA LEU A 2 -6.27 14.86 2.41
C LEU A 2 -6.00 15.07 0.91
N THR A 3 -5.26 16.12 0.55
CA THR A 3 -4.86 16.39 -0.84
C THR A 3 -4.12 15.21 -1.46
N PHE A 4 -3.17 14.62 -0.73
CA PHE A 4 -2.43 13.42 -1.18
C PHE A 4 -3.37 12.24 -1.41
N VAL A 5 -4.20 11.92 -0.42
CA VAL A 5 -5.11 10.77 -0.49
C VAL A 5 -6.08 10.93 -1.67
N VAL A 6 -6.79 12.06 -1.75
CA VAL A 6 -7.82 12.28 -2.78
C VAL A 6 -7.21 12.35 -4.18
N SER A 7 -6.11 13.08 -4.37
CA SER A 7 -5.46 13.17 -5.69
C SER A 7 -4.86 11.83 -6.13
N SER A 8 -4.28 11.05 -5.22
CA SER A 8 -3.77 9.70 -5.52
C SER A 8 -4.87 8.76 -5.99
N MET A 9 -6.02 8.77 -5.31
CA MET A 9 -7.17 7.91 -5.62
C MET A 9 -7.86 8.33 -6.93
N LEU A 10 -8.01 9.64 -7.17
CA LEU A 10 -8.50 10.18 -8.44
C LEU A 10 -7.57 9.83 -9.60
N ALA A 11 -6.25 10.01 -9.43
CA ALA A 11 -5.26 9.69 -10.46
C ALA A 11 -5.29 8.21 -10.83
N MET A 12 -5.44 7.34 -9.82
CA MET A 12 -5.63 5.91 -10.03
C MET A 12 -6.90 5.64 -10.85
N GLY A 13 -8.06 6.15 -10.40
CA GLY A 13 -9.33 5.92 -11.09
C GLY A 13 -9.31 6.42 -12.54
N ALA A 14 -8.75 7.61 -12.78
CA ALA A 14 -8.63 8.21 -14.10
C ALA A 14 -7.69 7.41 -15.04
N GLY A 15 -6.81 6.58 -14.48
CA GLY A 15 -5.86 5.75 -15.23
C GLY A 15 -6.36 4.35 -15.59
N LEU A 16 -7.51 3.92 -15.08
CA LEU A 16 -7.97 2.53 -15.16
C LEU A 16 -9.31 2.39 -15.87
N THR A 17 -9.53 1.23 -16.49
CA THR A 17 -10.83 0.84 -17.04
C THR A 17 -11.42 -0.33 -16.25
N ALA A 18 -12.75 -0.45 -16.21
CA ALA A 18 -13.42 -1.55 -15.51
C ALA A 18 -13.03 -2.94 -16.06
N SER A 19 -12.73 -3.04 -17.35
CA SER A 19 -12.23 -4.27 -17.98
C SER A 19 -10.85 -4.67 -17.43
N GLN A 20 -9.92 -3.72 -17.30
CA GLN A 20 -8.59 -3.95 -16.74
C GLN A 20 -8.63 -4.42 -15.28
N ILE A 21 -9.68 -4.05 -14.53
CA ILE A 21 -9.87 -4.45 -13.14
C ILE A 21 -10.47 -5.86 -13.07
N SER A 22 -11.47 -6.18 -13.89
CA SER A 22 -12.28 -7.40 -13.75
C SER A 22 -11.66 -8.64 -14.40
N GLN A 23 -11.01 -8.51 -15.56
CA GLN A 23 -10.43 -9.65 -16.28
C GLN A 23 -9.39 -10.47 -15.48
N PRO A 24 -8.43 -9.84 -14.77
CA PRO A 24 -7.40 -10.56 -14.02
C PRO A 24 -7.93 -11.29 -12.78
N LEU A 25 -9.10 -10.87 -12.27
CA LEU A 25 -9.73 -11.44 -11.08
C LEU A 25 -10.43 -12.78 -11.35
N ARG A 26 -10.48 -13.22 -12.62
CA ARG A 26 -11.03 -14.53 -12.99
C ARG A 26 -10.22 -15.71 -12.43
N ASN A 27 -8.93 -15.51 -12.15
CA ASN A 27 -8.12 -16.54 -11.50
C ASN A 27 -8.35 -16.56 -9.98
N ALA A 28 -9.42 -17.26 -9.57
CA ALA A 28 -9.83 -17.35 -8.17
C ALA A 28 -8.72 -17.82 -7.23
N ARG A 29 -7.84 -18.73 -7.69
CA ARG A 29 -6.72 -19.22 -6.88
C ARG A 29 -5.74 -18.11 -6.55
N LEU A 30 -5.31 -17.32 -7.54
CA LEU A 30 -4.40 -16.19 -7.31
C LEU A 30 -5.05 -15.11 -6.46
N VAL A 31 -6.34 -14.85 -6.67
CA VAL A 31 -7.11 -13.91 -5.84
C VAL A 31 -7.14 -14.34 -4.38
N MET A 32 -7.48 -15.60 -4.09
CA MET A 32 -7.46 -16.12 -2.72
C MET A 32 -6.08 -16.05 -2.08
N LEU A 33 -5.03 -16.38 -2.82
CA LEU A 33 -3.65 -16.27 -2.34
C LEU A 33 -3.25 -14.81 -2.05
N ALA A 34 -3.69 -13.86 -2.88
CA ALA A 34 -3.48 -12.43 -2.65
C ALA A 34 -4.19 -11.96 -1.38
N LEU A 35 -5.44 -12.37 -1.18
CA LEU A 35 -6.20 -12.04 0.03
C LEU A 35 -5.54 -12.66 1.28
N LEU A 36 -5.13 -13.92 1.23
CA LEU A 36 -4.46 -14.60 2.33
C LEU A 36 -3.13 -13.91 2.70
N ALA A 37 -2.30 -13.61 1.71
CA ALA A 37 -1.03 -12.91 1.93
C ALA A 37 -1.26 -11.55 2.61
N ASN A 38 -2.23 -10.79 2.11
CA ASN A 38 -2.38 -9.39 2.47
C ASN A 38 -3.23 -9.12 3.70
N PHE A 39 -4.23 -9.97 3.98
CA PHE A 39 -5.19 -9.78 5.06
C PHE A 39 -5.08 -10.81 6.18
N VAL A 40 -4.19 -11.81 6.05
CA VAL A 40 -3.90 -12.74 7.14
C VAL A 40 -2.42 -12.68 7.49
N LEU A 41 -1.54 -13.00 6.55
CA LEU A 41 -0.11 -13.09 6.84
C LEU A 41 0.52 -11.75 7.19
N MET A 42 0.19 -10.67 6.46
CA MET A 42 0.76 -9.35 6.72
C MET A 42 0.31 -8.73 8.05
N PRO A 43 -0.98 -8.73 8.44
CA PRO A 43 -1.40 -8.30 9.78
C PRO A 43 -0.75 -9.12 10.91
N LEU A 44 -0.72 -10.46 10.77
CA LEU A 44 -0.06 -11.33 11.76
C LEU A 44 1.44 -11.06 11.84
N GLY A 45 2.08 -10.82 10.70
CA GLY A 45 3.48 -10.42 10.60
C GLY A 45 3.77 -9.10 11.30
N ALA A 46 2.92 -8.09 11.11
CA ALA A 46 3.04 -6.82 11.81
C ALA A 46 2.93 -6.99 13.33
N LEU A 47 1.96 -7.77 13.82
CA LEU A 47 1.81 -8.07 15.25
C LEU A 47 3.02 -8.83 15.80
N ALA A 48 3.49 -9.84 15.08
CA ALA A 48 4.65 -10.63 15.47
C ALA A 48 5.91 -9.77 15.56
N LEU A 49 6.17 -8.92 14.55
CA LEU A 49 7.31 -8.01 14.56
C LEU A 49 7.21 -6.98 15.67
N ALA A 50 6.02 -6.42 15.91
CA ALA A 50 5.81 -5.47 17.01
C ALA A 50 6.14 -6.10 18.38
N LYS A 51 5.74 -7.36 18.61
CA LYS A 51 6.02 -8.10 19.84
C LYS A 51 7.48 -8.54 19.96
N VAL A 52 8.04 -9.16 18.92
CA VAL A 52 9.40 -9.73 18.94
C VAL A 52 10.47 -8.63 19.06
N LEU A 53 10.23 -7.48 18.43
CA LEU A 53 11.17 -6.37 18.49
C LEU A 53 10.96 -5.46 19.71
N TRP A 54 9.94 -5.74 20.55
CA TRP A 54 9.49 -4.89 21.66
C TRP A 54 9.33 -3.43 21.22
N LEU A 55 8.57 -3.22 20.15
CA LEU A 55 8.28 -1.86 19.69
C LEU A 55 7.39 -1.14 20.70
N ASP A 56 7.65 0.15 20.89
CA ASP A 56 6.71 1.02 21.60
C ASP A 56 5.31 0.89 20.95
N GLU A 57 4.28 0.89 21.78
CA GLU A 57 2.89 0.68 21.35
C GLU A 57 2.49 1.54 20.13
N PRO A 58 2.81 2.85 20.06
CA PRO A 58 2.48 3.66 18.88
C PRO A 58 3.17 3.20 17.58
N PHE A 59 4.41 2.71 17.65
CA PHE A 59 5.12 2.17 16.48
C PHE A 59 4.55 0.80 16.08
N GLY A 60 4.20 -0.04 17.06
CA GLY A 60 3.48 -1.29 16.80
C GLY A 60 2.14 -1.07 16.11
N VAL A 61 1.36 -0.08 16.57
CA VAL A 61 0.08 0.33 15.95
C VAL A 61 0.29 0.82 14.52
N GLY A 62 1.28 1.69 14.28
CA GLY A 62 1.57 2.18 12.93
C GLY A 62 1.97 1.08 11.95
N LEU A 63 2.75 0.10 12.42
CA LEU A 63 3.10 -1.09 11.64
C LEU A 63 1.89 -1.98 11.36
N LEU A 64 1.01 -2.16 12.35
CA LEU A 64 -0.22 -2.92 12.21
C LEU A 64 -1.20 -2.29 11.21
N LEU A 65 -1.34 -0.96 11.23
CA LEU A 65 -2.15 -0.23 10.25
C LEU A 65 -1.66 -0.50 8.83
N LEU A 66 -0.34 -0.48 8.61
CA LEU A 66 0.26 -0.87 7.34
C LEU A 66 0.02 -2.35 7.00
N GLY A 67 0.11 -3.24 8.00
CA GLY A 67 -0.26 -4.65 7.91
C GLY A 67 -1.65 -4.87 7.34
N CYS A 68 -2.63 -4.11 7.83
CA CYS A 68 -4.03 -4.20 7.43
C CYS A 68 -4.37 -3.39 6.16
N ALA A 69 -3.51 -2.46 5.74
CA ALA A 69 -3.73 -1.60 4.59
C ALA A 69 -3.06 -2.15 3.32
N ALA A 70 -3.80 -2.92 2.52
CA ALA A 70 -3.33 -3.53 1.28
C ALA A 70 -3.74 -2.75 0.02
N GLY A 71 -3.18 -3.13 -1.13
CA GLY A 71 -3.60 -2.57 -2.43
C GLY A 71 -3.02 -1.19 -2.70
N ALA A 72 -1.70 -1.08 -2.69
CA ALA A 72 -1.03 0.19 -2.88
C ALA A 72 -1.17 0.74 -4.31
N PRO A 73 -1.46 2.05 -4.49
CA PRO A 73 -1.59 2.68 -5.80
C PRO A 73 -0.38 2.57 -6.73
N PHE A 74 0.78 2.31 -6.15
CA PHE A 74 2.05 2.25 -6.86
C PHE A 74 2.35 0.87 -7.46
N LEU A 75 1.55 -0.17 -7.14
CA LEU A 75 1.79 -1.53 -7.58
C LEU A 75 1.88 -1.69 -9.11
N PRO A 76 0.99 -1.13 -9.94
CA PRO A 76 1.10 -1.23 -11.40
C PRO A 76 2.43 -0.69 -11.92
N LYS A 77 2.95 0.39 -11.31
CA LYS A 77 4.24 0.97 -11.70
C LYS A 77 5.41 0.06 -11.32
N LEU A 78 5.38 -0.52 -10.13
CA LEU A 78 6.39 -1.51 -9.71
C LEU A 78 6.36 -2.77 -10.59
N ALA A 79 5.16 -3.23 -10.95
CA ALA A 79 4.96 -4.36 -11.86
C ALA A 79 5.52 -4.06 -13.26
N GLU A 80 5.31 -2.86 -13.78
CA GLU A 80 5.89 -2.40 -15.06
C GLU A 80 7.42 -2.48 -15.03
N LEU A 81 8.03 -1.89 -13.99
CA LEU A 81 9.48 -1.87 -13.81
C LEU A 81 10.06 -3.28 -13.64
N ALA A 82 9.31 -4.21 -13.03
CA ALA A 82 9.71 -5.59 -12.82
C ALA A 82 9.41 -6.54 -13.99
N LYS A 83 8.91 -6.03 -15.13
CA LYS A 83 8.41 -6.85 -16.25
C LYS A 83 7.45 -7.94 -15.74
N GLY A 84 6.56 -7.56 -14.82
CA GLY A 84 5.53 -8.40 -14.21
C GLY A 84 4.21 -8.35 -14.97
N ASN A 85 3.22 -9.10 -14.50
CA ASN A 85 1.90 -9.13 -15.11
C ASN A 85 1.12 -7.84 -14.78
N LEU A 86 1.15 -6.86 -15.68
CA LEU A 86 0.49 -5.56 -15.49
C LEU A 86 -1.02 -5.67 -15.26
N ALA A 87 -1.69 -6.54 -16.00
CA ALA A 87 -3.13 -6.73 -15.87
C ALA A 87 -3.45 -7.22 -14.45
N PHE A 88 -2.75 -8.27 -13.99
CA PHE A 88 -2.91 -8.76 -12.63
C PHE A 88 -2.54 -7.71 -11.56
N ALA A 89 -1.50 -6.91 -11.76
CA ALA A 89 -1.11 -5.85 -10.84
C ALA A 89 -2.23 -4.82 -10.62
N VAL A 90 -2.88 -4.40 -11.71
CA VAL A 90 -4.03 -3.48 -11.65
C VAL A 90 -5.22 -4.13 -10.94
N GLY A 91 -5.60 -5.34 -11.35
CA GLY A 91 -6.73 -6.05 -10.75
C GLY A 91 -6.53 -6.32 -9.26
N ALA A 92 -5.36 -6.85 -8.87
CA ALA A 92 -5.00 -7.12 -7.49
C ALA A 92 -4.94 -5.83 -6.65
N MET A 93 -4.36 -4.75 -7.17
CA MET A 93 -4.33 -3.46 -6.49
C MET A 93 -5.74 -2.98 -6.12
N VAL A 94 -6.65 -2.93 -7.11
CA VAL A 94 -8.02 -2.45 -6.87
C VAL A 94 -8.79 -3.38 -5.95
N LEU A 95 -8.69 -4.70 -6.16
CA LEU A 95 -9.31 -5.69 -5.28
C LEU A 95 -8.87 -5.49 -3.83
N LEU A 96 -7.56 -5.50 -3.59
CA LEU A 96 -7.00 -5.37 -2.24
C LEU A 96 -7.36 -4.02 -1.62
N MET A 97 -7.43 -2.95 -2.40
CA MET A 97 -7.85 -1.66 -1.90
C MET A 97 -9.33 -1.64 -1.50
N VAL A 98 -10.22 -2.21 -2.32
CA VAL A 98 -11.65 -2.31 -1.99
C VAL A 98 -11.86 -3.17 -0.75
N VAL A 99 -11.17 -4.31 -0.65
CA VAL A 99 -11.23 -5.18 0.53
C VAL A 99 -10.68 -4.45 1.76
N THR A 100 -9.61 -3.67 1.63
CA THR A 100 -9.04 -2.87 2.73
C THR A 100 -10.07 -1.94 3.36
N VAL A 101 -10.96 -1.34 2.55
CA VAL A 101 -12.00 -0.42 3.04
C VAL A 101 -13.04 -1.13 3.91
N GLY A 102 -13.38 -2.38 3.61
CA GLY A 102 -14.25 -3.19 4.48
C GLY A 102 -13.51 -3.86 5.64
N TYR A 103 -12.25 -4.24 5.42
CA TYR A 103 -11.45 -5.02 6.34
C TYR A 103 -10.92 -4.20 7.53
N LEU A 104 -10.36 -3.02 7.28
CA LEU A 104 -9.81 -2.15 8.33
C LEU A 104 -10.80 -1.84 9.46
N PRO A 105 -12.04 -1.36 9.20
CA PRO A 105 -12.98 -1.05 10.27
C PRO A 105 -13.40 -2.28 11.06
N MET A 106 -13.39 -3.48 10.46
CA MET A 106 -13.75 -4.72 11.16
C MET A 106 -12.61 -5.25 12.04
N VAL A 107 -11.39 -5.24 11.52
CA VAL A 107 -10.27 -5.93 12.17
C VAL A 107 -9.51 -5.04 13.14
N LEU A 108 -9.39 -3.74 12.85
CA LEU A 108 -8.60 -2.85 13.69
C LEU A 108 -9.09 -2.77 15.15
N PRO A 109 -10.40 -2.65 15.44
CA PRO A 109 -10.90 -2.66 16.82
C PRO A 109 -10.65 -3.98 17.55
N LEU A 110 -10.65 -5.11 16.82
CA LEU A 110 -10.39 -6.44 17.39
C LEU A 110 -8.92 -6.62 17.76
N LEU A 111 -8.00 -6.05 16.97
CA LEU A 111 -6.56 -6.17 17.20
C LEU A 111 -6.00 -5.12 18.16
N LEU A 112 -6.73 -4.03 18.39
CA LEU A 112 -6.34 -2.93 19.28
C LEU A 112 -7.43 -2.64 20.33
N PRO A 113 -7.75 -3.59 21.23
CA PRO A 113 -8.81 -3.43 22.22
C PRO A 113 -8.56 -2.29 23.23
N GLY A 114 -7.32 -1.83 23.35
CA GLY A 114 -6.93 -0.71 24.23
C GLY A 114 -7.15 0.69 23.66
N VAL A 115 -7.49 0.81 22.36
CA VAL A 115 -7.74 2.10 21.72
C VAL A 115 -9.21 2.17 21.30
N THR A 116 -9.91 3.21 21.75
CA THR A 116 -11.30 3.47 21.36
C THR A 116 -11.34 3.93 19.91
N VAL A 117 -11.37 2.97 18.99
CA VAL A 117 -11.45 3.20 17.55
C VAL A 117 -12.89 2.97 17.11
N ASP A 118 -13.56 4.01 16.59
CA ASP A 118 -14.90 3.87 16.02
C ASP A 118 -14.84 3.21 14.63
N PRO A 119 -15.35 1.97 14.46
CA PRO A 119 -15.38 1.28 13.17
C PRO A 119 -16.14 2.07 12.11
N TRP A 120 -17.21 2.76 12.51
CA TRP A 120 -18.07 3.52 11.60
C TRP A 120 -17.34 4.75 11.07
N GLN A 121 -16.63 5.47 11.93
CA GLN A 121 -15.79 6.59 11.53
C GLN A 121 -14.70 6.16 10.54
N ILE A 122 -14.02 5.03 10.80
CA ILE A 122 -13.03 4.48 9.86
C ILE A 122 -13.66 4.15 8.52
N ALA A 123 -14.78 3.40 8.52
CA ALA A 123 -15.46 2.99 7.31
C ALA A 123 -15.89 4.21 6.48
N ARG A 124 -16.56 5.19 7.12
CA ARG A 124 -16.99 6.43 6.47
C ARG A 124 -15.80 7.16 5.83
N SER A 125 -14.69 7.27 6.52
CA SER A 125 -13.52 7.99 6.04
C SER A 125 -12.81 7.29 4.90
N LEU A 126 -12.66 5.97 4.97
CA LEU A 126 -12.10 5.19 3.87
C LEU A 126 -13.02 5.24 2.63
N VAL A 127 -14.33 5.17 2.81
CA VAL A 127 -15.29 5.31 1.69
C VAL A 127 -15.19 6.71 1.06
N LEU A 128 -15.27 7.77 1.87
CA LEU A 128 -15.30 9.15 1.37
C LEU A 128 -13.96 9.63 0.79
N LEU A 129 -12.85 9.22 1.38
CA LEU A 129 -11.52 9.69 0.97
C LEU A 129 -10.84 8.76 -0.04
N MET A 130 -11.27 7.50 -0.14
CA MET A 130 -10.67 6.54 -1.07
C MET A 130 -11.64 6.03 -2.13
N LEU A 131 -12.72 5.34 -1.75
CA LEU A 131 -13.61 4.71 -2.73
C LEU A 131 -14.33 5.73 -3.61
N LEU A 132 -14.81 6.83 -3.01
CA LEU A 132 -15.52 7.85 -3.75
C LEU A 132 -14.60 8.56 -4.77
N PRO A 133 -13.39 9.05 -4.41
CA PRO A 133 -12.40 9.56 -5.35
C PRO A 133 -11.96 8.56 -6.43
N LEU A 134 -11.81 7.28 -6.07
CA LEU A 134 -11.51 6.23 -7.05
C LEU A 134 -12.65 6.06 -8.05
N ALA A 135 -13.89 5.96 -7.56
CA ALA A 135 -15.07 5.76 -8.37
C ALA A 135 -15.34 6.96 -9.28
N THR A 136 -15.12 8.19 -8.81
CA THR A 136 -15.22 9.39 -9.64
C THR A 136 -14.15 9.42 -10.72
N GLY A 137 -12.91 9.05 -10.40
CA GLY A 137 -11.84 8.90 -11.40
C GLY A 137 -12.19 7.84 -12.46
N LEU A 138 -12.72 6.69 -12.04
CA LEU A 138 -13.13 5.62 -12.95
C LEU A 138 -14.32 6.04 -13.84
N ALA A 139 -15.30 6.74 -13.27
CA ALA A 139 -16.42 7.31 -14.02
C ALA A 139 -15.95 8.37 -15.02
N LEU A 140 -14.98 9.21 -14.64
CA LEU A 140 -14.34 10.17 -15.54
C LEU A 140 -13.64 9.45 -16.69
N LYS A 141 -12.88 8.38 -16.43
CA LYS A 141 -12.23 7.58 -17.47
C LYS A 141 -13.22 6.88 -18.39
N ALA A 142 -14.34 6.39 -17.84
CA ALA A 142 -15.37 5.69 -18.60
C ALA A 142 -16.17 6.63 -19.53
N ARG A 143 -16.46 7.87 -19.07
CA ARG A 143 -17.29 8.84 -19.83
C ARG A 143 -16.48 9.81 -20.67
N TYR A 144 -15.28 10.20 -20.21
CA TYR A 144 -14.46 11.26 -20.79
C TYR A 144 -12.99 10.83 -20.84
N GLY A 145 -12.70 9.77 -21.60
CA GLY A 145 -11.38 9.13 -21.64
C GLY A 145 -10.22 10.08 -21.96
N ASP A 146 -10.43 11.05 -22.85
CA ASP A 146 -9.43 12.05 -23.23
C ASP A 146 -9.17 13.06 -22.12
N LEU A 147 -10.22 13.52 -21.44
CA LEU A 147 -10.09 14.41 -20.29
C LEU A 147 -9.36 13.70 -19.14
N ALA A 148 -9.72 12.43 -18.88
CA ALA A 148 -9.05 11.60 -17.89
C ALA A 148 -7.55 11.44 -18.19
N ALA A 149 -7.18 11.26 -19.46
CA ALA A 149 -5.78 11.18 -19.88
C ALA A 149 -5.03 12.51 -19.69
N ARG A 150 -5.69 13.65 -19.90
CA ARG A 150 -5.10 15.00 -19.72
C ARG A 150 -4.93 15.37 -18.25
N VAL A 151 -5.89 15.04 -17.39
CA VAL A 151 -5.84 15.41 -15.96
C VAL A 151 -4.98 14.46 -15.11
N LYS A 152 -4.82 13.20 -15.52
CA LYS A 152 -4.06 12.20 -14.76
C LYS A 152 -2.63 12.66 -14.41
N PRO A 153 -1.80 13.18 -15.34
CA PRO A 153 -0.44 13.63 -15.01
C PRO A 153 -0.41 14.73 -13.95
N ALA A 154 -1.38 15.67 -13.99
CA ALA A 154 -1.50 16.71 -12.99
C ALA A 154 -1.89 16.14 -11.61
N LEU A 155 -2.82 15.19 -11.57
CA LEU A 155 -3.21 14.51 -10.34
C LEU A 155 -2.06 13.69 -9.73
N ASP A 156 -1.29 12.96 -10.56
CA ASP A 156 -0.09 12.24 -10.12
C ASP A 156 0.96 13.21 -9.54
N TRP A 157 1.18 14.36 -10.20
CA TRP A 157 2.11 15.37 -9.73
C TRP A 157 1.65 15.99 -8.39
N ILE A 158 0.38 16.37 -8.27
CA ILE A 158 -0.20 16.89 -7.02
C ILE A 158 -0.09 15.86 -5.90
N SER A 159 -0.39 14.59 -6.18
CA SER A 159 -0.25 13.49 -5.23
C SER A 159 1.19 13.37 -4.73
N ASN A 160 2.16 13.32 -5.63
CA ASN A 160 3.56 13.18 -5.26
C ASN A 160 4.09 14.41 -4.50
N ALA A 161 3.77 15.61 -4.96
CA ALA A 161 4.15 16.86 -4.29
C ALA A 161 3.55 16.96 -2.89
N SER A 162 2.27 16.61 -2.74
CA SER A 162 1.59 16.62 -1.44
C SER A 162 2.08 15.52 -0.50
N LEU A 163 2.51 14.36 -1.01
CA LEU A 163 3.17 13.34 -0.21
C LEU A 163 4.53 13.84 0.30
N ILE A 164 5.37 14.39 -0.57
CA ILE A 164 6.68 14.94 -0.19
C ILE A 164 6.50 16.04 0.87
N LEU A 165 5.59 16.98 0.62
CA LEU A 165 5.28 18.05 1.58
C LEU A 165 4.79 17.48 2.92
N LEU A 166 3.90 16.49 2.90
CA LEU A 166 3.39 15.84 4.10
C LEU A 166 4.52 15.18 4.92
N VAL A 167 5.39 14.42 4.25
CA VAL A 167 6.54 13.75 4.87
C VAL A 167 7.49 14.79 5.46
N SER A 168 7.83 15.83 4.71
CA SER A 168 8.73 16.90 5.17
C SER A 168 8.16 17.64 6.37
N LEU A 169 6.88 18.03 6.35
CA LEU A 169 6.24 18.75 7.45
C LEU A 169 6.14 17.90 8.72
N ILE A 170 5.72 16.63 8.60
CA ILE A 170 5.62 15.75 9.78
C ILE A 170 7.00 15.47 10.37
N THR A 171 8.00 15.27 9.52
CA THR A 171 9.38 15.06 9.94
C THR A 171 9.93 16.29 10.65
N ALA A 172 9.74 17.48 10.08
CA ALA A 172 10.17 18.73 10.69
C ALA A 172 9.45 19.03 12.02
N ALA A 173 8.14 18.81 12.07
CA ALA A 173 7.33 19.06 13.27
C ALA A 173 7.54 18.03 14.39
N ASN A 174 8.09 16.85 14.08
CA ASN A 174 8.27 15.77 15.04
C ASN A 174 9.71 15.24 15.01
N ILE A 175 10.70 16.13 14.82
CA ILE A 175 12.08 15.73 14.62
C ILE A 175 12.59 14.84 15.76
N ASP A 176 12.26 15.15 17.01
CA ASP A 176 12.64 14.34 18.18
C ASP A 176 12.05 12.93 18.12
N LYS A 177 10.80 12.79 17.69
CA LYS A 177 10.13 11.47 17.57
C LYS A 177 10.68 10.69 16.39
N VAL A 178 11.04 11.37 15.29
CA VAL A 178 11.72 10.73 14.15
C VAL A 178 13.11 10.27 14.57
N LEU A 179 13.85 11.07 15.33
CA LEU A 179 15.15 10.69 15.89
C LEU A 179 15.03 9.52 16.86
N GLN A 180 13.94 9.42 17.64
CA GLN A 180 13.68 8.24 18.46
C GLN A 180 13.53 6.96 17.61
N VAL A 181 12.98 7.04 16.39
CA VAL A 181 12.91 5.89 15.48
C VAL A 181 14.31 5.34 15.14
N PHE A 182 15.33 6.18 15.12
CA PHE A 182 16.73 5.78 14.91
C PHE A 182 17.37 5.05 16.11
N GLY A 183 16.63 4.80 17.20
CA GLY A 183 17.06 3.98 18.34
C GLY A 183 16.03 2.91 18.78
N THR A 184 14.76 3.02 18.36
CA THR A 184 13.65 2.17 18.84
C THR A 184 13.33 0.97 17.93
N ARG A 185 14.28 0.53 17.10
CA ARG A 185 14.13 -0.60 16.16
C ARG A 185 13.02 -0.42 15.12
N GLY A 186 12.36 0.75 15.03
CA GLY A 186 11.27 1.01 14.09
C GLY A 186 11.70 0.87 12.62
N ILE A 187 12.90 1.34 12.26
CA ILE A 187 13.45 1.15 10.90
C ILE A 187 13.67 -0.34 10.62
N LEU A 188 14.26 -1.07 11.57
CA LEU A 188 14.47 -2.52 11.46
C LEU A 188 13.14 -3.26 11.30
N ALA A 189 12.12 -2.89 12.07
CA ALA A 189 10.78 -3.45 11.94
C ALA A 189 10.19 -3.18 10.55
N GLY A 190 10.34 -1.97 10.02
CA GLY A 190 9.94 -1.62 8.65
C GLY A 190 10.66 -2.46 7.59
N LEU A 191 11.97 -2.62 7.72
CA LEU A 191 12.80 -3.46 6.83
C LEU A 191 12.33 -4.91 6.83
N LEU A 192 12.19 -5.50 8.02
CA LEU A 192 11.75 -6.88 8.19
C LEU A 192 10.31 -7.08 7.71
N PHE A 193 9.44 -6.10 7.93
CA PHE A 193 8.06 -6.14 7.47
C PHE A 193 7.95 -6.08 5.93
N ILE A 194 8.75 -5.24 5.28
CA ILE A 194 8.83 -5.21 3.81
C ILE A 194 9.41 -6.53 3.28
N ALA A 195 10.47 -7.05 3.90
CA ALA A 195 11.06 -8.34 3.54
C ALA A 195 10.06 -9.49 3.70
N LEU A 196 9.27 -9.49 4.78
CA LEU A 196 8.19 -10.43 4.99
C LEU A 196 7.13 -10.32 3.90
N GLY A 197 6.71 -9.11 3.53
CA GLY A 197 5.75 -8.90 2.46
C GLY A 197 6.26 -9.37 1.10
N LEU A 198 7.51 -9.08 0.78
CA LEU A 198 8.18 -9.58 -0.43
C LEU A 198 8.24 -11.11 -0.45
N GLY A 199 8.68 -11.73 0.65
CA GLY A 199 8.82 -13.17 0.76
C GLY A 199 7.47 -13.90 0.69
N THR A 200 6.48 -13.47 1.46
CA THR A 200 5.13 -14.04 1.46
C THR A 200 4.45 -13.87 0.10
N GLY A 201 4.54 -12.69 -0.50
CA GLY A 201 4.02 -12.45 -1.85
C GLY A 201 4.74 -13.27 -2.92
N TRP A 202 6.05 -13.49 -2.80
CA TRP A 202 6.79 -14.36 -3.70
C TRP A 202 6.37 -15.83 -3.56
N LEU A 203 6.22 -16.34 -2.33
CA LEU A 203 5.82 -17.72 -2.08
C LEU A 203 4.39 -18.01 -2.53
N LEU A 204 3.47 -17.06 -2.33
CA LEU A 204 2.06 -17.18 -2.69
C LEU A 204 1.75 -16.65 -4.09
N GLY A 205 2.76 -16.26 -4.85
CA GLY A 205 2.62 -15.62 -6.15
C GLY A 205 2.22 -16.52 -7.30
N GLY A 206 2.08 -17.83 -7.03
CA GLY A 206 1.74 -18.83 -8.03
C GLY A 206 2.93 -19.26 -8.90
N PRO A 207 2.68 -20.16 -9.86
CA PRO A 207 3.73 -20.79 -10.65
C PRO A 207 4.41 -19.81 -11.62
N ASN A 208 3.68 -18.83 -12.14
CA ASN A 208 4.20 -17.93 -13.16
C ASN A 208 5.08 -16.83 -12.53
N ALA A 209 6.29 -16.64 -13.08
CA ALA A 209 7.26 -15.68 -12.55
C ALA A 209 6.79 -14.22 -12.63
N ASP A 210 6.00 -13.87 -13.65
CA ASP A 210 5.43 -12.54 -13.85
C ASP A 210 4.45 -12.16 -12.72
N THR A 211 3.59 -13.10 -12.33
CA THR A 211 2.60 -12.97 -11.26
C THR A 211 3.28 -12.98 -9.90
N ARG A 212 4.34 -13.78 -9.77
CA ARG A 212 5.13 -13.89 -8.54
C ARG A 212 5.81 -12.57 -8.16
N ARG A 213 6.39 -11.88 -9.14
CA ARG A 213 6.96 -10.54 -8.95
C ARG A 213 5.91 -9.53 -8.53
N VAL A 214 4.74 -9.57 -9.20
CA VAL A 214 3.62 -8.68 -8.85
C VAL A 214 3.14 -8.93 -7.43
N MET A 215 2.99 -10.19 -7.03
CA MET A 215 2.55 -10.55 -5.68
C MET A 215 3.58 -10.17 -4.61
N ALA A 216 4.87 -10.39 -4.86
CA ALA A 216 5.95 -9.94 -3.98
C ALA A 216 5.92 -8.42 -3.78
N LEU A 217 5.93 -7.67 -4.88
CA LEU A 217 5.93 -6.20 -4.85
C LEU A 217 4.63 -5.64 -4.27
N GLY A 218 3.49 -6.25 -4.59
CA GLY A 218 2.16 -5.82 -4.13
C GLY A 218 1.88 -6.14 -2.67
N THR A 219 2.49 -7.21 -2.14
CA THR A 219 2.36 -7.54 -0.71
C THR A 219 3.35 -6.72 0.12
N GLY A 220 4.57 -6.52 -0.39
CA GLY A 220 5.60 -5.65 0.23
C GLY A 220 5.24 -4.17 0.23
N GLN A 221 4.63 -3.66 -0.84
CA GLN A 221 4.14 -2.28 -0.90
C GLN A 221 2.74 -2.19 -0.27
N ARG A 222 2.61 -1.44 0.83
CA ARG A 222 1.33 -1.24 1.52
C ARG A 222 0.62 0.04 1.06
N ASN A 223 -0.68 0.11 1.35
CA ASN A 223 -1.48 1.29 1.03
C ASN A 223 -1.31 2.38 2.09
N ILE A 224 -0.31 3.23 1.85
CA ILE A 224 0.05 4.35 2.74
C ILE A 224 -1.11 5.34 2.89
N ALA A 225 -1.89 5.58 1.84
CA ALA A 225 -3.03 6.49 1.90
C ALA A 225 -4.10 5.99 2.88
N ALA A 226 -4.48 4.71 2.80
CA ALA A 226 -5.40 4.08 3.76
C ALA A 226 -4.86 4.14 5.20
N ALA A 227 -3.59 3.76 5.38
CA ALA A 227 -2.96 3.77 6.71
C ALA A 227 -2.95 5.18 7.32
N LEU A 228 -2.62 6.21 6.54
CA LEU A 228 -2.61 7.61 7.00
C LEU A 228 -4.02 8.14 7.31
N VAL A 229 -5.03 7.80 6.49
CA VAL A 229 -6.42 8.18 6.74
C VAL A 229 -6.88 7.65 8.10
N VAL A 230 -6.61 6.37 8.39
CA VAL A 230 -6.99 5.77 9.67
C VAL A 230 -6.13 6.31 10.81
N ALA A 231 -4.81 6.38 10.63
CA ALA A 231 -3.88 6.88 11.66
C ALA A 231 -4.27 8.28 12.16
N SER A 232 -4.55 9.20 11.22
CA SER A 232 -4.87 10.59 11.55
C SER A 232 -6.23 10.82 12.19
N GLN A 233 -7.17 9.89 12.01
CA GLN A 233 -8.53 10.05 12.54
C GLN A 233 -8.76 9.26 13.82
N SER A 234 -8.08 8.13 13.97
CA SER A 234 -8.29 7.21 15.09
C SER A 234 -7.21 7.32 16.17
N PHE A 235 -6.09 7.99 15.90
CA PHE A 235 -4.97 8.06 16.85
C PHE A 235 -4.46 9.50 16.99
N SER A 236 -4.27 9.94 18.24
CA SER A 236 -3.74 11.25 18.59
C SER A 236 -2.21 11.27 18.67
N ASP A 237 -1.57 10.12 18.92
CA ASP A 237 -0.10 10.04 19.01
C ASP A 237 0.55 10.16 17.62
N PRO A 238 1.36 11.20 17.36
CA PRO A 238 2.03 11.37 16.08
C PRO A 238 3.01 10.25 15.74
N LYS A 239 3.50 9.46 16.72
CA LYS A 239 4.40 8.32 16.49
C LYS A 239 3.78 7.26 15.58
N VAL A 240 2.46 7.09 15.62
CA VAL A 240 1.73 6.18 14.72
C VAL A 240 1.91 6.61 13.27
N ILE A 241 1.69 7.89 12.98
CA ILE A 241 1.84 8.47 11.64
C ILE A 241 3.32 8.47 11.21
N VAL A 242 4.23 8.78 12.12
CA VAL A 242 5.68 8.72 11.87
C VAL A 242 6.10 7.32 11.44
N MET A 243 5.62 6.27 12.10
CA MET A 243 5.91 4.89 11.70
C MET A 243 5.44 4.61 10.28
N VAL A 244 4.20 5.01 9.95
CA VAL A 244 3.63 4.82 8.61
C VAL A 244 4.52 5.47 7.54
N ILE A 245 5.00 6.69 7.81
CA ILE A 245 5.88 7.44 6.91
C ILE A 245 7.27 6.80 6.81
N VAL A 246 7.86 6.37 7.92
CA VAL A 246 9.19 5.74 7.91
C VAL A 246 9.15 4.46 7.06
N VAL A 247 8.17 3.59 7.28
CA VAL A 247 8.02 2.37 6.48
C VAL A 247 7.70 2.69 5.02
N ALA A 248 6.93 3.76 4.75
CA ALA A 248 6.68 4.22 3.38
C ALA A 248 7.97 4.64 2.65
N ILE A 249 8.83 5.41 3.31
CA ILE A 249 10.12 5.85 2.76
C ILE A 249 11.03 4.65 2.53
N VAL A 250 11.18 3.78 3.53
CA VAL A 250 11.98 2.56 3.42
C VAL A 250 11.46 1.67 2.29
N GLY A 251 10.13 1.53 2.16
CA GLY A 251 9.48 0.80 1.08
C GLY A 251 9.82 1.34 -0.29
N LEU A 252 9.73 2.67 -0.49
CA LEU A 252 10.09 3.29 -1.78
C LEU A 252 11.57 3.10 -2.13
N ILE A 253 12.46 3.25 -1.14
CA ILE A 253 13.92 3.08 -1.31
C ILE A 253 14.27 1.64 -1.69
N ILE A 254 13.55 0.64 -1.17
CA ILE A 254 13.86 -0.78 -1.41
C ILE A 254 13.14 -1.33 -2.64
N LEU A 255 11.85 -1.09 -2.76
CA LEU A 255 11.01 -1.75 -3.76
C LEU A 255 11.25 -1.20 -5.17
N MET A 256 11.65 0.07 -5.31
CA MET A 256 11.94 0.63 -6.63
C MET A 256 13.22 0.01 -7.24
N PRO A 257 14.39 -0.02 -6.56
CA PRO A 257 15.56 -0.75 -7.05
C PRO A 257 15.30 -2.24 -7.23
N LEU A 258 14.60 -2.88 -6.27
CA LEU A 258 14.31 -4.31 -6.35
C LEU A 258 13.42 -4.66 -7.55
N SER A 259 12.45 -3.80 -7.88
CA SER A 259 11.63 -4.00 -9.08
C SER A 259 12.49 -4.00 -10.35
N ARG A 260 13.47 -3.11 -10.46
CA ARG A 260 14.43 -3.10 -11.58
C ARG A 260 15.33 -4.34 -11.58
N ALA A 261 15.78 -4.81 -10.42
CA ALA A 261 16.58 -6.03 -10.31
C ALA A 261 15.81 -7.29 -10.75
N PHE A 262 14.50 -7.37 -10.45
CA PHE A 262 13.67 -8.45 -10.97
C PHE A 262 13.58 -8.46 -12.51
N ALA A 263 13.70 -7.31 -13.16
CA ALA A 263 13.71 -7.21 -14.61
C ALA A 263 15.06 -7.59 -15.25
N SER A 264 16.20 -7.37 -14.57
CA SER A 264 17.54 -7.71 -15.08
C SER A 264 17.85 -9.20 -14.99
N LEU A 265 17.29 -9.93 -14.02
CA LEU A 265 17.40 -11.39 -13.90
C LEU A 265 16.79 -12.18 -15.10
N ILE A 266 16.14 -11.48 -16.03
CA ILE A 266 15.55 -12.05 -17.26
C ILE A 266 16.50 -11.92 -18.46
N GLU A 267 17.34 -10.89 -18.49
CA GLU A 267 18.18 -10.55 -19.64
C GLU A 267 19.29 -11.55 -19.99
N PRO A 268 19.93 -12.28 -19.05
CA PRO A 268 20.98 -13.23 -19.45
C PRO A 268 20.48 -14.47 -20.21
N MET A 269 19.16 -14.73 -20.29
CA MET A 269 18.62 -15.91 -20.98
C MET A 269 18.21 -15.69 -22.44
N ARG A 270 18.25 -14.45 -22.98
CA ARG A 270 17.87 -14.17 -24.39
C ARG A 270 19.05 -14.07 -25.35
N HIS A 271 20.29 -14.09 -24.87
CA HIS A 271 21.50 -13.94 -25.69
C HIS A 271 22.31 -15.25 -25.85
N GLY A 272 21.72 -16.41 -25.56
CA GLY A 272 22.39 -17.71 -25.62
C GLY A 272 21.64 -18.78 -26.39
N GLY A 273 20.91 -18.41 -27.45
CA GLY A 273 20.22 -19.34 -28.36
C GLY A 273 20.62 -19.10 -29.80
#